data_AF-A0A854C3N8-F1
#
_entry.id   AF-A0A854C3N8-F1
#
_cell.length_a   1.000
_cell.length_b   1.000
_cell.length_c   1.000
_cell.angle_alpha   90.00
_cell.angle_beta   90.00
_cell.angle_gamma   90.00
#
_symmetry.space_group_name_H-M   'P 1'
#
loop_
_entity.id
_entity.type
_entity.pdbx_description
1 polymer ?
#
loop_
_entity_poly.entity_id
_entity_poly.type
_entity_poly.pdbx_seq_one_letter_code
_entity_poly.pdbx_strand_id
1 'polypeptide(L)'
;MLCFACEKDANFKEYTYPVPEITGIYPASGYVGSQVAILGKDFGDQIEAVKVTFGGMEAQKIFSCTDGRIIVELPDGAQTGKIGLKVWNHTVESSDTYTVIPTPVISSIKSLNSAGDLFATANDEVVITGNNFGDVVENVSVVIKGLQKDVQANVVAVTNEEIKFKLPADYDESGTVVINVGGYEVEGSALINPAATGDVTALFLKNYKQPFLRGDVSDGEWGTALYWLASDGFGSSLQFPEAYPDGLLAIQSGWGQGKKENAKLYQLATLPPGTYTFTLRVVENTSSGGRYGAVFAVVEGEGVIPNLNKEQQNVEGAKQWTYNPVPAEVLGWRQVTAGSFSEPVDYQCEVTLTQTTSVTIGFATMMNGSSNVKISNIKIERN
;
A
#
# COMPACT_ATOMS: atom_id res chain seq x y z
N MET A 1 49.91 21.58 60.22
CA MET A 1 50.09 20.84 58.96
C MET A 1 49.22 21.54 57.93
N LEU A 2 49.84 22.28 57.01
CA LEU A 2 49.17 22.84 55.83
C LEU A 2 48.75 21.68 54.93
N CYS A 3 47.50 21.70 54.46
CA CYS A 3 47.12 21.12 53.17
C CYS A 3 46.10 22.06 52.53
N PHE A 4 46.57 23.11 51.86
CA PHE A 4 45.77 23.80 50.85
C PHE A 4 45.93 23.01 49.55
N ALA A 5 44.92 22.21 49.21
CA ALA A 5 44.77 21.67 47.88
C ALA A 5 44.10 22.75 47.02
N CYS A 6 44.87 23.34 46.10
CA CYS A 6 44.34 24.20 45.05
C CYS A 6 43.85 23.27 43.93
N GLU A 7 42.53 23.09 43.79
CA GLU A 7 41.97 22.48 42.58
C GLU A 7 42.14 23.48 41.44
N LYS A 8 42.90 23.06 40.42
CA LYS A 8 43.12 23.82 39.20
C LYS A 8 41.78 23.88 38.45
N ASP A 9 41.24 25.08 38.25
CA ASP A 9 39.99 25.29 37.52
C ASP A 9 39.98 24.52 36.19
N ALA A 10 38.83 23.88 35.91
CA ALA A 10 38.62 23.18 34.66
C ALA A 10 38.74 24.16 33.48
N ASN A 11 39.77 23.95 32.65
CA ASN A 11 40.01 24.75 31.48
C ASN A 11 39.06 24.31 30.36
N PHE A 12 37.87 24.93 30.29
CA PHE A 12 36.94 24.70 29.18
C PHE A 12 37.52 25.37 27.92
N LYS A 13 37.91 24.56 26.95
CA LYS A 13 38.33 25.05 25.63
C LYS A 13 37.07 25.24 24.80
N GLU A 14 36.58 26.47 24.70
CA GLU A 14 35.50 26.81 23.76
C GLU A 14 36.00 26.56 22.34
N TYR A 15 35.39 25.59 21.65
CA TYR A 15 35.68 25.32 20.25
C TYR A 15 34.67 26.09 19.41
N THR A 16 35.10 27.21 18.82
CA THR A 16 34.28 27.95 17.86
C THR A 16 34.39 27.26 16.50
N TYR A 17 33.30 26.64 16.06
CA TYR A 17 33.23 26.12 14.70
C TYR A 17 33.18 27.27 13.68
N PRO A 18 33.83 27.13 12.52
CA PRO A 18 33.68 28.09 11.43
C PRO A 18 32.23 28.15 10.92
N VAL A 19 31.87 29.28 10.31
CA VAL A 19 30.58 29.43 9.64
C VAL A 19 30.60 28.56 8.38
N PRO A 20 29.64 27.63 8.18
CA PRO A 20 29.62 26.77 7.01
C PRO A 20 29.39 27.58 5.72
N GLU A 21 30.01 27.15 4.62
CA GLU A 21 29.85 27.76 3.29
C GLU A 21 29.22 26.75 2.34
N ILE A 22 28.06 27.07 1.74
CA ILE A 22 27.50 26.28 0.63
C ILE A 22 28.10 26.82 -0.67
N THR A 23 28.82 25.96 -1.39
CA THR A 23 29.44 26.31 -2.68
C THR A 23 28.71 25.71 -3.88
N GLY A 24 27.81 24.74 -3.67
CA GLY A 24 27.00 24.19 -4.74
C GLY A 24 25.95 23.19 -4.28
N ILE A 25 25.00 22.92 -5.17
CA ILE A 25 23.93 21.94 -4.98
C ILE A 25 23.86 21.06 -6.23
N TYR A 26 23.82 19.74 -6.04
CA TYR A 26 23.69 18.80 -7.15
C TYR A 26 22.82 17.58 -6.80
N PRO A 27 21.85 17.20 -7.65
CA PRO A 27 21.34 17.97 -8.79
C PRO A 27 20.70 19.30 -8.34
N ALA A 28 20.47 20.26 -9.24
CA ALA A 28 19.82 21.54 -8.92
C ALA A 28 18.28 21.45 -8.84
N SER A 29 17.73 20.30 -9.23
CA SER A 29 16.32 19.95 -9.09
C SER A 29 16.18 18.47 -8.76
N GLY A 30 15.06 18.09 -8.18
CA GLY A 30 14.80 16.69 -7.85
C GLY A 30 13.42 16.47 -7.29
N TYR A 31 12.99 15.22 -7.34
CA TYR A 31 11.71 14.81 -6.79
C TYR A 31 11.81 14.58 -5.29
N VAL A 32 10.68 14.69 -4.61
CA VAL A 32 10.55 14.28 -3.20
C VAL A 32 11.09 12.85 -3.03
N GLY A 33 11.88 12.62 -1.98
CA GLY A 33 12.57 11.36 -1.70
C GLY A 33 13.92 11.17 -2.43
N SER A 34 14.28 12.05 -3.39
CA SER A 34 15.59 11.97 -4.05
C SER A 34 16.73 12.46 -3.15
N GLN A 35 17.96 12.03 -3.45
CA GLN A 35 19.15 12.50 -2.75
C GLN A 35 19.68 13.79 -3.37
N VAL A 36 19.99 14.76 -2.51
CA VAL A 36 20.62 16.03 -2.87
C VAL A 36 21.99 16.09 -2.22
N ALA A 37 23.02 16.40 -3.01
CA ALA A 37 24.35 16.72 -2.53
C ALA A 37 24.46 18.24 -2.33
N ILE A 38 24.71 18.64 -1.09
CA ILE A 38 25.09 20.01 -0.75
C ILE A 38 26.60 20.02 -0.62
N LEU A 39 27.26 20.81 -1.47
CA LEU A 39 28.71 20.94 -1.53
C LEU A 39 29.13 22.22 -0.81
N GLY A 40 30.28 22.18 -0.15
CA GLY A 40 30.69 23.31 0.67
C GLY A 40 32.02 23.15 1.37
N LYS A 41 32.14 23.86 2.48
CA LYS A 41 33.25 23.81 3.42
C LYS A 41 32.71 23.99 4.84
N ASP A 42 33.51 23.59 5.82
CA ASP A 42 33.26 23.86 7.23
C ASP A 42 31.97 23.20 7.75
N PHE A 43 31.54 22.09 7.13
CA PHE A 43 30.38 21.32 7.57
C PHE A 43 30.70 20.40 8.76
N GLY A 44 31.99 20.06 8.96
CA GLY A 44 32.39 19.02 9.89
C GLY A 44 31.98 17.62 9.45
N ASP A 45 31.95 16.67 10.39
CA ASP A 45 31.70 15.25 10.13
C ASP A 45 30.60 14.63 11.02
N GLN A 46 29.92 15.46 11.82
CA GLN A 46 28.88 15.03 12.76
C GLN A 46 27.49 15.25 12.17
N ILE A 47 26.80 14.18 11.78
CA ILE A 47 25.46 14.25 11.19
C ILE A 47 24.45 14.85 12.18
N GLU A 48 24.60 14.57 13.47
CA GLU A 48 23.72 15.03 14.55
C GLU A 48 23.76 16.56 14.74
N ALA A 49 24.82 17.22 14.24
CA ALA A 49 24.97 18.66 14.29
C ALA A 49 24.33 19.37 13.07
N VAL A 50 23.88 18.62 12.06
CA VAL A 50 23.38 19.15 10.79
C VAL A 50 21.85 19.10 10.74
N LYS A 51 21.24 20.20 10.28
CA LYS A 51 19.84 20.23 9.82
C LYS A 51 19.79 20.90 8.46
N VAL A 52 19.03 20.32 7.54
CA VAL A 52 18.80 20.90 6.20
C VAL A 52 17.32 21.17 6.04
N THR A 53 16.97 22.32 5.48
CA THR A 53 15.59 22.68 5.16
C THR A 53 15.43 23.01 3.68
N PHE A 54 14.30 22.60 3.10
CA PHE A 54 13.92 22.89 1.72
C PHE A 54 12.59 23.66 1.72
N GLY A 55 12.62 24.95 1.40
CA GLY A 55 11.41 25.78 1.43
C GLY A 55 10.71 25.79 2.79
N GLY A 56 11.48 25.72 3.89
CA GLY A 56 10.98 25.68 5.27
C GLY A 56 10.72 24.28 5.84
N MET A 57 10.73 23.22 5.03
CA MET A 57 10.56 21.84 5.51
C MET A 57 11.90 21.20 5.88
N GLU A 58 12.04 20.72 7.12
CA GLU A 58 13.26 20.04 7.61
C GLU A 58 13.34 18.61 7.05
N ALA A 59 14.50 18.30 6.45
CA ALA A 59 14.82 16.97 5.99
C ALA A 59 14.92 15.99 7.15
N GLN A 60 14.20 14.86 7.07
CA GLN A 60 14.18 13.85 8.13
C GLN A 60 15.38 12.92 8.08
N LYS A 61 16.09 12.88 6.94
CA LYS A 61 17.15 11.91 6.69
C LYS A 61 18.36 12.56 6.03
N ILE A 62 19.46 12.54 6.76
CA ILE A 62 20.79 12.91 6.26
C ILE A 62 21.58 11.60 6.14
N PHE A 63 21.97 11.23 4.92
CA PHE A 63 22.67 9.99 4.64
C PHE A 63 24.16 10.06 5.03
N SER A 64 24.78 11.22 4.85
CA SER A 64 26.18 11.43 5.22
C SER A 64 26.49 12.91 5.41
N CYS A 65 27.45 13.19 6.29
CA CYS A 65 28.06 14.50 6.47
C CYS A 65 29.58 14.33 6.45
N THR A 66 30.25 15.14 5.63
CA THR A 66 31.70 15.32 5.58
C THR A 66 31.95 16.82 5.41
N ASP A 67 33.15 17.27 5.71
CA ASP A 67 33.45 18.71 5.79
C ASP A 67 33.10 19.49 4.52
N GLY A 68 33.20 18.85 3.35
CA GLY A 68 32.86 19.47 2.06
C GLY A 68 31.56 18.98 1.42
N ARG A 69 30.83 18.05 2.04
CA ARG A 69 29.63 17.46 1.42
C ARG A 69 28.65 16.89 2.42
N ILE A 70 27.38 17.24 2.25
CA ILE A 70 26.22 16.62 2.90
C ILE A 70 25.38 15.94 1.83
N ILE A 71 25.00 14.67 2.07
CA ILE A 71 24.00 13.98 1.25
C ILE A 71 22.72 13.87 2.07
N VAL A 72 21.64 14.44 1.57
CA VAL A 72 20.37 14.57 2.29
C VAL A 72 19.20 14.13 1.39
N GLU A 73 18.17 13.57 1.99
CA GLU A 73 16.92 13.23 1.30
C GLU A 73 16.02 14.47 1.17
N LEU A 74 15.46 14.72 -0.01
CA LEU A 74 14.47 15.78 -0.19
C LEU A 74 13.16 15.39 0.52
N PRO A 75 12.70 16.13 1.55
CA PRO A 75 11.58 15.69 2.37
C PRO A 75 10.22 15.87 1.68
N ASP A 76 9.23 15.10 2.15
CA ASP A 76 7.82 15.30 1.82
C ASP A 76 7.38 16.73 2.18
N GLY A 77 6.64 17.36 1.27
CA GLY A 77 6.16 18.74 1.43
C GLY A 77 7.22 19.83 1.17
N ALA A 78 8.44 19.48 0.77
CA ALA A 78 9.45 20.44 0.34
C ALA A 78 8.91 21.39 -0.75
N GLN A 79 9.36 22.64 -0.72
CA GLN A 79 8.98 23.65 -1.71
C GLN A 79 10.21 24.18 -2.44
N THR A 80 10.01 24.56 -3.71
CA THR A 80 11.04 25.24 -4.50
C THR A 80 11.50 26.51 -3.80
N GLY A 81 12.81 26.66 -3.63
CA GLY A 81 13.39 27.76 -2.87
C GLY A 81 14.87 27.53 -2.57
N LYS A 82 15.45 28.41 -1.75
CA LYS A 82 16.81 28.20 -1.24
C LYS A 82 16.83 27.06 -0.23
N ILE A 83 17.97 26.37 -0.16
CA ILE A 83 18.23 25.35 0.84
C ILE A 83 18.79 26.04 2.08
N GLY A 84 18.14 25.84 3.22
CA GLY A 84 18.68 26.23 4.51
C GLY A 84 19.59 25.13 5.05
N LEU A 85 20.74 25.50 5.60
CA LEU A 85 21.68 24.61 6.26
C LEU A 85 22.00 25.17 7.63
N LYS A 86 21.75 24.37 8.66
CA LYS A 86 22.25 24.61 10.00
C LYS A 86 23.32 23.60 10.35
N VAL A 87 24.48 24.09 10.75
CA VAL A 87 25.59 23.28 11.31
C VAL A 87 25.92 23.86 12.67
N TRP A 88 25.77 23.06 13.73
CA TRP A 88 25.91 23.52 15.12
C TRP A 88 25.00 24.74 15.43
N ASN A 89 25.62 25.90 15.68
CA ASN A 89 24.97 27.16 16.00
C ASN A 89 24.91 28.14 14.82
N HIS A 90 25.38 27.74 13.64
CA HIS A 90 25.37 28.57 12.44
C HIS A 90 24.28 28.14 11.48
N THR A 91 23.57 29.10 10.91
CA THR A 91 22.57 28.90 9.85
C THR A 91 22.96 29.72 8.63
N VAL A 92 22.98 29.08 7.47
CA VAL A 92 23.22 29.69 6.17
C VAL A 92 22.17 29.23 5.15
N GLU A 93 22.07 29.93 4.04
CA GLU A 93 21.23 29.52 2.91
C GLU A 93 22.09 29.39 1.65
N SER A 94 21.65 28.55 0.72
CA SER A 94 22.26 28.48 -0.60
C SER A 94 22.12 29.81 -1.36
N SER A 95 23.08 30.08 -2.25
CA SER A 95 22.95 31.17 -3.21
C SER A 95 21.85 30.87 -4.24
N ASP A 96 21.84 29.64 -4.74
CA ASP A 96 20.96 29.18 -5.80
C ASP A 96 19.65 28.62 -5.25
N THR A 97 18.60 28.78 -6.05
CA THR A 97 17.30 28.14 -5.82
C THR A 97 17.38 26.67 -6.22
N TYR A 98 16.94 25.79 -5.34
CA TYR A 98 16.69 24.39 -5.64
C TYR A 98 15.23 24.21 -6.10
N THR A 99 15.04 23.53 -7.23
CA THR A 99 13.70 23.27 -7.78
C THR A 99 13.18 21.92 -7.29
N VAL A 100 12.12 21.95 -6.47
CA VAL A 100 11.42 20.74 -6.04
C VAL A 100 10.44 20.33 -7.12
N ILE A 101 10.56 19.08 -7.57
CA ILE A 101 9.62 18.46 -8.51
C ILE A 101 8.64 17.61 -7.69
N PRO A 102 7.35 17.97 -7.65
CA PRO A 102 6.38 17.18 -6.89
C PRO A 102 6.13 15.82 -7.59
N THR A 103 5.84 14.79 -6.81
CA THR A 103 5.57 13.46 -7.35
C THR A 103 4.15 13.39 -7.95
N PRO A 104 3.98 12.72 -9.12
CA PRO A 104 2.67 12.51 -9.73
C PRO A 104 1.73 11.75 -8.79
N VAL A 105 0.46 12.17 -8.73
CA VAL A 105 -0.58 11.50 -7.94
C VAL A 105 -1.81 11.28 -8.81
N ILE A 106 -2.28 10.04 -8.90
CA ILE A 106 -3.56 9.72 -9.55
C ILE A 106 -4.68 9.84 -8.52
N SER A 107 -5.71 10.62 -8.85
CA SER A 107 -6.93 10.74 -8.05
C SER A 107 -8.08 9.93 -8.64
N SER A 108 -8.22 9.88 -9.96
CA SER A 108 -9.19 9.00 -10.62
C SER A 108 -8.79 8.65 -12.05
N ILE A 109 -9.32 7.54 -12.56
CA ILE A 109 -9.22 7.13 -13.96
C ILE A 109 -10.63 6.82 -14.43
N LYS A 110 -11.02 7.42 -15.56
CA LYS A 110 -12.35 7.27 -16.13
C LYS A 110 -12.28 7.12 -17.64
N SER A 111 -12.80 6.01 -18.12
CA SER A 111 -13.09 5.81 -19.53
C SER A 111 -14.38 6.54 -19.92
N LEU A 112 -14.42 7.10 -21.13
CA LEU A 112 -15.64 7.69 -21.69
C LEU A 112 -16.54 6.64 -22.38
N ASN A 113 -16.38 5.37 -22.03
CA ASN A 113 -17.18 4.26 -22.55
C ASN A 113 -18.63 4.34 -22.05
N SER A 114 -19.59 4.05 -22.94
CA SER A 114 -21.02 4.10 -22.63
C SER A 114 -21.50 3.05 -21.63
N ALA A 115 -20.76 1.96 -21.43
CA ALA A 115 -21.03 0.95 -20.42
C ALA A 115 -20.65 1.41 -18.99
N GLY A 116 -19.82 2.45 -18.87
CA GLY A 116 -19.43 3.07 -17.59
C GLY A 116 -17.93 3.37 -17.48
N ASP A 117 -17.57 4.22 -16.51
CA ASP A 117 -16.23 4.80 -16.34
C ASP A 117 -15.10 3.78 -16.13
N LEU A 118 -15.39 2.57 -15.65
CA LEU A 118 -14.40 1.50 -15.45
C LEU A 118 -14.22 0.61 -16.69
N PHE A 119 -15.14 0.69 -17.64
CA PHE A 119 -15.10 -0.15 -18.83
C PHE A 119 -14.35 0.54 -19.96
N ALA A 120 -13.54 -0.22 -20.68
CA ALA A 120 -12.82 0.31 -21.83
C ALA A 120 -12.65 -0.74 -22.93
N THR A 121 -12.72 -0.27 -24.16
CA THR A 121 -12.60 -1.02 -25.42
C THR A 121 -11.71 -0.24 -26.39
N ALA A 122 -11.40 -0.85 -27.53
CA ALA A 122 -10.57 -0.24 -28.56
C ALA A 122 -11.04 1.17 -28.96
N ASN A 123 -10.08 2.10 -29.07
CA ASN A 123 -10.26 3.52 -29.39
C ASN A 123 -10.96 4.38 -28.33
N ASP A 124 -11.37 3.82 -27.19
CA ASP A 124 -11.95 4.63 -26.13
C ASP A 124 -10.95 5.68 -25.64
N GLU A 125 -11.49 6.86 -25.34
CA GLU A 125 -10.76 7.92 -24.66
C GLU A 125 -10.89 7.74 -23.15
N VAL A 126 -9.77 7.86 -22.45
CA VAL A 126 -9.67 7.71 -21.01
C VAL A 126 -9.03 8.97 -20.44
N VAL A 127 -9.60 9.46 -19.34
CA VAL A 127 -9.14 10.63 -18.61
C VAL A 127 -8.63 10.19 -17.24
N ILE A 128 -7.38 10.54 -16.95
CA ILE A 128 -6.78 10.43 -15.62
C ILE A 128 -6.81 11.82 -15.01
N THR A 129 -7.38 11.96 -13.82
CA THR A 129 -7.29 13.19 -13.04
C THR A 129 -6.38 13.00 -11.84
N GLY A 130 -5.70 14.06 -11.42
CA GLY A 130 -4.72 14.00 -10.36
C GLY A 130 -3.95 15.29 -10.20
N ASN A 131 -2.68 15.19 -9.82
CA ASN A 131 -1.78 16.32 -9.65
C ASN A 131 -0.37 15.97 -10.13
N ASN A 132 0.38 17.00 -10.48
CA ASN A 132 1.82 16.94 -10.79
C ASN A 132 2.16 16.09 -12.02
N PHE A 133 1.27 16.06 -13.02
CA PHE A 133 1.53 15.36 -14.28
C PHE A 133 2.41 16.16 -15.25
N GLY A 134 2.66 17.45 -14.96
CA GLY A 134 3.36 18.37 -15.87
C GLY A 134 2.45 18.81 -17.03
N ASP A 135 3.04 19.36 -18.09
CA ASP A 135 2.32 19.93 -19.25
C ASP A 135 2.93 19.50 -20.60
N VAL A 136 3.84 18.52 -20.57
CA VAL A 136 4.58 18.02 -21.74
C VAL A 136 4.20 16.56 -22.00
N VAL A 137 3.53 16.30 -23.12
CA VAL A 137 3.03 14.96 -23.49
C VAL A 137 4.16 13.94 -23.63
N GLU A 138 5.30 14.34 -24.19
CA GLU A 138 6.45 13.45 -24.44
C GLU A 138 7.11 12.93 -23.16
N ASN A 139 6.86 13.57 -22.02
CA ASN A 139 7.35 13.16 -20.70
C ASN A 139 6.39 12.19 -19.99
N VAL A 140 5.24 11.89 -20.59
CA VAL A 140 4.21 11.03 -20.02
C VAL A 140 3.99 9.82 -20.92
N SER A 141 4.04 8.63 -20.33
CA SER A 141 3.58 7.41 -20.98
C SER A 141 2.49 6.73 -20.15
N VAL A 142 1.58 6.03 -20.82
CA VAL A 142 0.51 5.27 -20.19
C VAL A 142 0.59 3.84 -20.70
N VAL A 143 0.67 2.89 -19.78
CA VAL A 143 0.67 1.45 -20.07
C VAL A 143 -0.47 0.81 -19.28
N ILE A 144 -1.28 0.01 -19.96
CA ILE A 144 -2.24 -0.89 -19.34
C ILE A 144 -1.50 -2.20 -19.07
N LYS A 145 -1.24 -2.50 -17.79
CA LYS A 145 -0.70 -3.78 -17.34
C LYS A 145 -1.82 -4.83 -17.42
N GLY A 146 -2.00 -5.38 -18.61
CA GLY A 146 -3.09 -6.30 -18.94
C GLY A 146 -2.92 -7.67 -18.28
N LEU A 147 -4.04 -8.38 -18.13
CA LEU A 147 -4.04 -9.74 -17.60
C LEU A 147 -3.27 -10.72 -18.50
N GLN A 148 -3.26 -10.51 -19.82
CA GLN A 148 -2.52 -11.36 -20.75
C GLN A 148 -1.27 -10.68 -21.32
N LYS A 149 -1.35 -9.38 -21.64
CA LYS A 149 -0.23 -8.60 -22.19
C LYS A 149 -0.31 -7.13 -21.77
N ASP A 150 0.84 -6.48 -21.69
CA ASP A 150 0.92 -5.04 -21.53
C ASP A 150 0.52 -4.33 -22.82
N VAL A 151 -0.27 -3.26 -22.73
CA VAL A 151 -0.68 -2.44 -23.86
C VAL A 151 -0.29 -0.99 -23.64
N GLN A 152 0.50 -0.43 -24.57
CA GLN A 152 0.84 0.99 -24.55
C GLN A 152 -0.31 1.82 -25.12
N ALA A 153 -0.77 2.80 -24.35
CA ALA A 153 -1.82 3.73 -24.76
C ALA A 153 -1.24 4.96 -25.47
N ASN A 154 -2.05 5.63 -26.30
CA ASN A 154 -1.65 6.84 -27.00
C ASN A 154 -2.05 8.09 -26.19
N VAL A 155 -1.09 8.77 -25.59
CA VAL A 155 -1.34 10.02 -24.83
C VAL A 155 -1.66 11.15 -25.80
N VAL A 156 -2.79 11.81 -25.60
CA VAL A 156 -3.35 12.84 -26.49
C VAL A 156 -3.16 14.24 -25.91
N ALA A 157 -3.28 14.38 -24.58
CA ALA A 157 -3.09 15.65 -23.90
C ALA A 157 -2.62 15.44 -22.46
N VAL A 158 -1.81 16.37 -21.97
CA VAL A 158 -1.34 16.42 -20.60
C VAL A 158 -1.47 17.86 -20.09
N THR A 159 -2.03 18.00 -18.90
CA THR A 159 -1.97 19.20 -18.07
C THR A 159 -1.56 18.78 -16.67
N ASN A 160 -1.25 19.74 -15.79
CA ASN A 160 -0.75 19.40 -14.46
C ASN A 160 -1.73 18.52 -13.64
N GLU A 161 -3.02 18.57 -13.98
CA GLU A 161 -4.09 17.89 -13.25
C GLU A 161 -4.80 16.81 -14.08
N GLU A 162 -4.48 16.68 -15.37
CA GLU A 162 -5.19 15.78 -16.28
C GLU A 162 -4.28 15.14 -17.33
N ILE A 163 -4.40 13.83 -17.53
CA ILE A 163 -3.84 13.10 -18.68
C ILE A 163 -5.01 12.52 -19.47
N LYS A 164 -5.10 12.85 -20.76
CA LYS A 164 -6.03 12.21 -21.71
C LYS A 164 -5.27 11.28 -22.63
N PHE A 165 -5.74 10.06 -22.76
CA PHE A 165 -5.16 9.08 -23.68
C PHE A 165 -6.25 8.29 -24.41
N LYS A 166 -5.86 7.65 -25.51
CA LYS A 166 -6.71 6.73 -26.27
C LYS A 166 -6.14 5.33 -26.25
N LEU A 167 -7.02 4.35 -26.09
CA LEU A 167 -6.66 2.95 -26.24
C LEU A 167 -6.43 2.61 -27.72
N PRO A 168 -5.47 1.72 -28.05
CA PRO A 168 -5.24 1.29 -29.42
C PRO A 168 -6.48 0.67 -30.09
N ALA A 169 -6.48 0.64 -31.42
CA ALA A 169 -7.60 0.10 -32.21
C ALA A 169 -7.77 -1.42 -32.07
N ASP A 170 -6.75 -2.11 -31.59
CA ASP A 170 -6.70 -3.55 -31.33
C ASP A 170 -6.71 -3.88 -29.82
N TYR A 171 -7.04 -2.90 -28.96
CA TYR A 171 -7.12 -3.13 -27.51
C TYR A 171 -8.20 -4.17 -27.16
N ASP A 172 -7.77 -5.25 -26.50
CA ASP A 172 -8.58 -6.40 -26.10
C ASP A 172 -8.37 -6.80 -24.62
N GLU A 173 -7.62 -6.02 -23.85
CA GLU A 173 -7.21 -6.38 -22.49
C GLU A 173 -8.13 -5.83 -21.37
N SER A 174 -7.98 -6.39 -20.18
CA SER A 174 -8.34 -5.72 -18.91
C SER A 174 -7.06 -5.60 -18.10
N GLY A 175 -6.83 -4.48 -17.42
CA GLY A 175 -5.56 -4.28 -16.74
C GLY A 175 -5.46 -3.01 -15.93
N THR A 176 -4.44 -2.97 -15.10
CA THR A 176 -4.14 -1.82 -14.26
C THR A 176 -3.50 -0.71 -15.07
N VAL A 177 -3.99 0.52 -14.94
CA VAL A 177 -3.36 1.67 -15.60
C VAL A 177 -2.11 2.09 -14.82
N VAL A 178 -0.97 2.10 -15.49
CA VAL A 178 0.29 2.62 -14.97
C VAL A 178 0.71 3.80 -15.83
N ILE A 179 0.96 4.94 -15.19
CA ILE A 179 1.56 6.11 -15.85
C ILE A 179 3.03 6.20 -15.49
N ASN A 180 3.86 6.67 -16.41
CA ASN A 180 5.19 7.16 -16.11
C ASN A 180 5.21 8.67 -16.38
N VAL A 181 5.58 9.48 -15.38
CA VAL A 181 5.76 10.94 -15.54
C VAL A 181 7.20 11.28 -15.21
N GLY A 182 7.99 11.62 -16.23
CA GLY A 182 9.40 12.02 -16.04
C GLY A 182 10.27 10.96 -15.36
N GLY A 183 9.97 9.67 -15.56
CA GLY A 183 10.68 8.55 -14.95
C GLY A 183 9.98 7.92 -13.73
N TYR A 184 8.91 8.54 -13.21
CA TYR A 184 8.20 8.05 -12.02
C TYR A 184 6.96 7.26 -12.41
N GLU A 185 6.94 5.98 -12.03
CA GLU A 185 5.78 5.12 -12.24
C GLU A 185 4.74 5.29 -11.12
N VAL A 186 3.49 5.49 -11.50
CA VAL A 186 2.35 5.50 -10.59
C VAL A 186 1.30 4.55 -11.11
N GLU A 187 0.90 3.62 -10.24
CA GLU A 187 -0.17 2.67 -10.50
C GLU A 187 -1.51 3.26 -10.07
N GLY A 188 -2.51 3.20 -10.94
CA GLY A 188 -3.89 3.63 -10.68
C GLY A 188 -4.87 2.46 -10.60
N SER A 189 -6.16 2.74 -10.77
CA SER A 189 -7.20 1.72 -10.90
C SER A 189 -7.13 0.98 -12.23
N ALA A 190 -7.78 -0.19 -12.29
CA ALA A 190 -7.89 -0.97 -13.52
C ALA A 190 -8.97 -0.45 -14.48
N LEU A 191 -8.73 -0.67 -15.78
CA LEU A 191 -9.75 -0.64 -16.82
C LEU A 191 -10.13 -2.06 -17.19
N ILE A 192 -11.43 -2.26 -17.45
CA ILE A 192 -12.00 -3.59 -17.69
C ILE A 192 -12.59 -3.63 -19.08
N ASN A 193 -12.22 -4.64 -19.87
CA ASN A 193 -12.96 -4.95 -21.08
C ASN A 193 -14.34 -5.50 -20.70
N PRO A 194 -15.46 -4.92 -21.16
CA PRO A 194 -16.81 -5.42 -20.87
C PRO A 194 -17.00 -6.91 -21.14
N ALA A 195 -16.27 -7.47 -22.11
CA ALA A 195 -16.32 -8.87 -22.50
C ALA A 195 -15.37 -9.78 -21.70
N ALA A 196 -14.60 -9.25 -20.74
CA ALA A 196 -13.66 -10.03 -19.96
C ALA A 196 -14.39 -11.09 -19.10
N THR A 197 -13.94 -12.33 -19.22
CA THR A 197 -14.39 -13.48 -18.42
C THR A 197 -13.17 -14.23 -17.88
N GLY A 198 -13.38 -15.08 -16.88
CA GLY A 198 -12.32 -15.84 -16.23
C GLY A 198 -11.67 -15.08 -15.08
N ASP A 199 -10.38 -15.35 -14.81
CA ASP A 199 -9.67 -14.83 -13.64
C ASP A 199 -9.39 -13.33 -13.78
N VAL A 200 -10.06 -12.54 -12.94
CA VAL A 200 -9.93 -11.07 -12.87
C VAL A 200 -9.34 -10.62 -11.53
N THR A 201 -8.77 -11.55 -10.75
CA THR A 201 -8.36 -11.29 -9.36
C THR A 201 -7.39 -10.12 -9.25
N ALA A 202 -6.40 -10.06 -10.15
CA ALA A 202 -5.36 -9.03 -10.13
C ALA A 202 -5.89 -7.60 -10.39
N LEU A 203 -7.11 -7.47 -10.92
CA LEU A 203 -7.74 -6.17 -11.14
C LEU A 203 -8.34 -5.58 -9.85
N PHE A 204 -8.60 -6.41 -8.84
CA PHE A 204 -9.38 -6.03 -7.66
C PHE A 204 -8.71 -6.32 -6.33
N LEU A 205 -7.79 -7.28 -6.28
CA LEU A 205 -7.05 -7.63 -5.07
C LEU A 205 -5.55 -7.57 -5.32
N LYS A 206 -4.82 -7.11 -4.31
CA LYS A 206 -3.37 -7.24 -4.20
C LYS A 206 -3.02 -8.28 -3.14
N ASN A 207 -1.83 -8.87 -3.24
CA ASN A 207 -1.31 -9.78 -2.21
C ASN A 207 -2.34 -10.86 -1.82
N TYR A 208 -2.97 -11.47 -2.82
CA TYR A 208 -4.10 -12.39 -2.68
C TYR A 208 -3.71 -13.87 -2.82
N LYS A 209 -2.44 -14.14 -3.11
CA LYS A 209 -1.87 -15.48 -3.27
C LYS A 209 -0.42 -15.51 -2.81
N GLN A 210 0.06 -16.70 -2.50
CA GLN A 210 1.49 -16.96 -2.32
C GLN A 210 2.32 -16.57 -3.58
N PRO A 211 3.52 -16.01 -3.40
CA PRO A 211 4.11 -15.57 -2.14
C PRO A 211 3.46 -14.29 -1.60
N PHE A 212 3.14 -14.28 -0.30
CA PHE A 212 2.55 -13.12 0.35
C PHE A 212 3.61 -12.10 0.74
N LEU A 213 3.34 -10.84 0.46
CA LEU A 213 4.17 -9.70 0.79
C LEU A 213 3.89 -9.22 2.23
N ARG A 214 4.97 -9.02 2.99
CA ARG A 214 4.94 -8.44 4.34
C ARG A 214 4.77 -6.93 4.28
N GLY A 215 3.96 -6.39 5.20
CA GLY A 215 3.82 -4.95 5.46
C GLY A 215 4.72 -4.46 6.60
N ASP A 216 5.36 -5.36 7.33
CA ASP A 216 6.27 -5.10 8.43
C ASP A 216 7.74 -5.43 8.09
N VAL A 217 8.68 -4.88 8.87
CA VAL A 217 10.14 -5.04 8.67
C VAL A 217 10.73 -6.31 9.32
N SER A 218 9.89 -7.22 9.80
CA SER A 218 10.32 -8.46 10.46
C SER A 218 10.60 -9.58 9.45
N ASP A 219 11.49 -10.49 9.83
CA ASP A 219 11.79 -11.75 9.13
C ASP A 219 11.29 -12.99 9.91
N GLY A 220 10.55 -12.78 11.01
CA GLY A 220 10.02 -13.87 11.82
C GLY A 220 8.87 -14.65 11.18
N GLU A 221 8.32 -15.62 11.90
CA GLU A 221 7.19 -16.43 11.43
C GLU A 221 5.91 -15.60 11.21
N TRP A 222 5.70 -14.53 11.98
CA TRP A 222 4.46 -13.74 11.98
C TRP A 222 4.66 -12.35 11.40
N GLY A 223 3.73 -11.91 10.56
CA GLY A 223 3.80 -10.61 9.89
C GLY A 223 2.43 -9.99 9.62
N THR A 224 2.45 -8.81 9.02
CA THR A 224 1.25 -8.14 8.51
C THR A 224 1.19 -8.28 6.99
N ALA A 225 -0.01 -8.47 6.44
CA ALA A 225 -0.21 -8.62 5.02
C ALA A 225 -0.23 -7.24 4.36
N LEU A 226 0.76 -6.96 3.51
CA LEU A 226 0.77 -5.72 2.74
C LEU A 226 -0.51 -5.59 1.92
N TYR A 227 -1.05 -4.36 1.81
CA TYR A 227 -2.32 -3.99 1.15
C TYR A 227 -3.61 -4.44 1.85
N TRP A 228 -3.55 -5.34 2.83
CA TRP A 228 -4.74 -5.73 3.59
C TRP A 228 -4.95 -4.80 4.79
N LEU A 229 -6.14 -4.22 4.87
CA LEU A 229 -6.58 -3.44 6.02
C LEU A 229 -7.04 -4.37 7.12
N ALA A 230 -6.65 -4.09 8.35
CA ALA A 230 -7.01 -4.88 9.51
C ALA A 230 -7.69 -4.00 10.56
N SER A 231 -8.78 -4.47 11.17
CA SER A 231 -9.38 -3.78 12.30
C SER A 231 -8.52 -3.93 13.55
N ASP A 232 -8.79 -3.08 14.55
CA ASP A 232 -8.26 -3.28 15.90
C ASP A 232 -8.53 -4.70 16.39
N GLY A 233 -7.52 -5.29 17.06
CA GLY A 233 -7.59 -6.64 17.60
C GLY A 233 -7.39 -7.77 16.58
N PHE A 234 -7.19 -7.48 15.28
CA PHE A 234 -6.81 -8.54 14.33
C PHE A 234 -5.38 -9.04 14.59
N GLY A 235 -4.40 -8.17 14.83
CA GLY A 235 -3.01 -8.58 15.05
C GLY A 235 -2.35 -9.09 13.76
N SER A 236 -1.45 -10.07 13.88
CA SER A 236 -0.76 -10.64 12.70
C SER A 236 -1.75 -11.26 11.72
N SER A 237 -1.57 -10.96 10.43
CA SER A 237 -2.41 -11.45 9.34
C SER A 237 -1.67 -12.34 8.35
N LEU A 238 -0.36 -12.52 8.53
CA LEU A 238 0.44 -13.51 7.84
C LEU A 238 1.14 -14.45 8.81
N GLN A 239 1.33 -15.69 8.35
CA GLN A 239 2.23 -16.66 8.97
C GLN A 239 3.11 -17.30 7.89
N PHE A 240 4.40 -17.50 8.19
CA PHE A 240 5.41 -18.12 7.35
C PHE A 240 5.96 -19.39 8.03
N PRO A 241 5.14 -20.46 8.15
CA PRO A 241 5.61 -21.71 8.74
C PRO A 241 6.56 -22.44 7.78
N GLU A 242 7.37 -23.37 8.29
CA GLU A 242 8.34 -24.14 7.48
C GLU A 242 7.68 -24.87 6.29
N ALA A 243 6.46 -25.38 6.47
CA ALA A 243 5.69 -26.04 5.40
C ALA A 243 5.16 -25.07 4.32
N TYR A 244 5.10 -23.76 4.61
CA TYR A 244 4.62 -22.72 3.70
C TYR A 244 5.56 -21.49 3.77
N PRO A 245 6.78 -21.60 3.23
CA PRO A 245 7.78 -20.52 3.30
C PRO A 245 7.35 -19.26 2.52
N ASP A 246 6.43 -19.40 1.57
CA ASP A 246 5.82 -18.31 0.80
C ASP A 246 4.69 -17.59 1.56
N GLY A 247 4.43 -17.99 2.81
CA GLY A 247 3.47 -17.35 3.71
C GLY A 247 2.01 -17.77 3.48
N LEU A 248 1.14 -17.48 4.44
CA LEU A 248 -0.30 -17.73 4.37
C LEU A 248 -1.04 -16.54 4.99
N LEU A 249 -2.18 -16.17 4.42
CA LEU A 249 -3.12 -15.33 5.16
C LEU A 249 -3.62 -16.11 6.36
N ALA A 250 -3.45 -15.53 7.54
CA ALA A 250 -3.60 -16.21 8.82
C ALA A 250 -4.67 -15.55 9.69
N ILE A 251 -5.73 -16.30 9.97
CA ILE A 251 -6.71 -15.97 11.02
C ILE A 251 -6.44 -16.93 12.16
N GLN A 252 -5.80 -16.47 13.24
CA GLN A 252 -5.41 -17.34 14.35
C GLN A 252 -5.61 -16.69 15.72
N SER A 253 -5.94 -17.54 16.70
CA SER A 253 -5.78 -17.28 18.12
C SER A 253 -4.97 -18.42 18.78
N GLY A 254 -4.30 -18.12 19.89
CA GLY A 254 -3.41 -19.05 20.58
C GLY A 254 -1.99 -19.05 19.99
N TRP A 255 -1.08 -19.77 20.65
CA TRP A 255 0.34 -19.85 20.25
C TRP A 255 1.00 -18.48 20.00
N GLY A 256 0.82 -17.55 20.94
CA GLY A 256 1.34 -16.18 20.82
C GLY A 256 0.41 -15.21 20.09
N GLN A 257 -0.69 -15.68 19.49
CA GLN A 257 -1.69 -14.82 18.83
C GLN A 257 -2.89 -14.50 19.73
N GLY A 258 -3.27 -13.22 19.75
CA GLY A 258 -4.41 -12.74 20.52
C GLY A 258 -5.76 -13.28 20.03
N LYS A 259 -6.76 -13.29 20.91
CA LYS A 259 -8.16 -13.56 20.54
C LYS A 259 -8.65 -12.54 19.50
N LYS A 260 -9.56 -12.97 18.63
CA LYS A 260 -10.26 -12.15 17.65
C LYS A 260 -11.70 -11.94 18.11
N GLU A 261 -12.08 -10.70 18.36
CA GLU A 261 -13.45 -10.33 18.75
C GLU A 261 -14.06 -9.48 17.64
N ASN A 262 -14.73 -10.14 16.70
CA ASN A 262 -15.25 -9.48 15.50
C ASN A 262 -14.16 -8.72 14.73
N ALA A 263 -12.93 -9.24 14.75
CA ALA A 263 -11.83 -8.64 14.02
C ALA A 263 -12.01 -8.83 12.51
N LYS A 264 -11.53 -7.86 11.73
CA LYS A 264 -11.68 -7.80 10.27
C LYS A 264 -10.33 -7.75 9.57
N LEU A 265 -10.26 -8.34 8.38
CA LEU A 265 -9.13 -8.23 7.45
C LEU A 265 -9.70 -8.12 6.04
N TYR A 266 -9.43 -7.03 5.31
CA TYR A 266 -10.13 -6.74 4.06
C TYR A 266 -9.34 -5.87 3.09
N GLN A 267 -9.78 -5.86 1.84
CA GLN A 267 -9.41 -4.90 0.81
C GLN A 267 -10.65 -4.18 0.29
N LEU A 268 -10.44 -2.98 -0.24
CA LEU A 268 -11.47 -2.20 -0.92
C LEU A 268 -11.30 -2.38 -2.43
N ALA A 269 -12.42 -2.52 -3.13
CA ALA A 269 -12.43 -2.62 -4.59
C ALA A 269 -13.71 -1.96 -5.14
N THR A 270 -13.70 -1.66 -6.44
CA THR A 270 -14.90 -1.25 -7.16
C THR A 270 -15.15 -2.25 -8.28
N LEU A 271 -16.25 -2.98 -8.19
CA LEU A 271 -16.60 -4.01 -9.16
C LEU A 271 -17.64 -3.46 -10.14
N PRO A 272 -17.44 -3.59 -11.46
CA PRO A 272 -18.47 -3.23 -12.42
C PRO A 272 -19.60 -4.29 -12.46
N PRO A 273 -20.70 -4.03 -13.19
CA PRO A 273 -21.76 -5.02 -13.39
C PRO A 273 -21.21 -6.36 -13.91
N GLY A 274 -21.74 -7.44 -13.36
CA GLY A 274 -21.32 -8.80 -13.71
C GLY A 274 -21.65 -9.79 -12.61
N THR A 275 -21.42 -11.06 -12.92
CA THR A 275 -21.47 -12.16 -11.95
C THR A 275 -20.04 -12.58 -11.64
N TYR A 276 -19.73 -12.69 -10.36
CA TYR A 276 -18.40 -13.01 -9.85
C TYR A 276 -18.45 -14.23 -8.95
N THR A 277 -17.53 -15.15 -9.14
CA THR A 277 -17.27 -16.25 -8.22
C THR A 277 -15.99 -15.98 -7.44
N PHE A 278 -16.11 -15.88 -6.13
CA PHE A 278 -14.98 -15.76 -5.22
C PHE A 278 -14.63 -17.15 -4.70
N THR A 279 -13.39 -17.57 -4.88
CA THR A 279 -12.87 -18.86 -4.40
C THR A 279 -11.74 -18.64 -3.40
N LEU A 280 -11.80 -19.33 -2.27
CA LEU A 280 -10.78 -19.28 -1.23
C LEU A 280 -10.17 -20.66 -1.05
N ARG A 281 -8.85 -20.78 -1.25
CA ARG A 281 -8.09 -22.00 -0.98
C ARG A 281 -7.67 -22.03 0.48
N VAL A 282 -8.42 -22.75 1.31
CA VAL A 282 -8.09 -22.90 2.74
C VAL A 282 -7.22 -24.15 2.90
N VAL A 283 -6.03 -23.98 3.46
CA VAL A 283 -5.01 -25.04 3.58
C VAL A 283 -4.90 -25.62 4.98
N GLU A 284 -5.33 -24.87 5.99
CA GLU A 284 -5.35 -25.32 7.37
C GLU A 284 -6.58 -24.75 8.07
N ASN A 285 -7.23 -25.58 8.87
CA ASN A 285 -8.37 -25.17 9.67
C ASN A 285 -8.47 -26.03 10.94
N THR A 286 -8.19 -25.41 12.08
CA THR A 286 -8.14 -26.09 13.37
C THR A 286 -9.04 -25.37 14.38
N SER A 287 -9.76 -26.15 15.19
CA SER A 287 -10.55 -25.64 16.31
C SER A 287 -10.19 -26.40 17.58
N SER A 288 -9.77 -25.69 18.63
CA SER A 288 -9.50 -26.28 19.95
C SER A 288 -10.63 -26.01 20.96
N GLY A 289 -11.82 -25.64 20.47
CA GLY A 289 -12.93 -25.19 21.31
C GLY A 289 -12.83 -23.72 21.73
N GLY A 290 -13.95 -23.19 22.24
CA GLY A 290 -14.15 -21.76 22.48
C GLY A 290 -14.95 -21.08 21.37
N ARG A 291 -14.75 -19.78 21.19
CA ARG A 291 -15.25 -19.02 20.04
C ARG A 291 -14.47 -19.42 18.81
N TYR A 292 -15.18 -19.75 17.75
CA TYR A 292 -14.60 -20.19 16.51
C TYR A 292 -15.51 -19.74 15.37
N GLY A 293 -14.96 -19.08 14.38
CA GLY A 293 -15.77 -18.50 13.31
C GLY A 293 -14.94 -17.56 12.46
N ALA A 294 -14.93 -17.84 11.17
CA ALA A 294 -14.41 -16.95 10.15
C ALA A 294 -15.34 -17.06 8.95
N VAL A 295 -15.77 -15.90 8.48
CA VAL A 295 -16.61 -15.73 7.29
C VAL A 295 -15.84 -14.87 6.31
N PHE A 296 -15.74 -15.33 5.07
CA PHE A 296 -15.41 -14.46 3.96
C PHE A 296 -16.68 -13.78 3.45
N ALA A 297 -16.63 -12.48 3.20
CA ALA A 297 -17.75 -11.70 2.72
C ALA A 297 -17.32 -10.65 1.70
N VAL A 298 -18.21 -10.42 0.74
CA VAL A 298 -18.23 -9.28 -0.16
C VAL A 298 -19.39 -8.41 0.28
N VAL A 299 -19.09 -7.19 0.70
CA VAL A 299 -20.05 -6.28 1.32
C VAL A 299 -20.13 -5.00 0.50
N GLU A 300 -21.33 -4.47 0.31
CA GLU A 300 -21.52 -3.17 -0.33
C GLU A 300 -20.94 -2.03 0.53
N GLY A 301 -20.24 -1.11 -0.10
CA GLY A 301 -19.62 0.05 0.53
C GLY A 301 -18.15 -0.15 0.93
N GLU A 302 -17.56 0.92 1.47
CA GLU A 302 -16.13 0.98 1.79
C GLU A 302 -15.88 0.84 3.30
N GLY A 303 -15.07 -0.13 3.68
CA GLY A 303 -14.54 -0.29 5.04
C GLY A 303 -15.50 -0.90 6.06
N VAL A 304 -16.68 -1.38 5.63
CA VAL A 304 -17.71 -1.91 6.54
C VAL A 304 -17.90 -3.39 6.28
N ILE A 305 -17.23 -4.25 7.06
CA ILE A 305 -17.65 -5.65 7.19
C ILE A 305 -18.48 -5.78 8.47
N PRO A 306 -19.72 -6.29 8.41
CA PRO A 306 -20.57 -6.39 9.60
C PRO A 306 -20.02 -7.40 10.62
N ASN A 307 -20.51 -7.28 11.85
CA ASN A 307 -20.16 -8.21 12.90
C ASN A 307 -20.86 -9.56 12.72
N LEU A 308 -20.15 -10.65 12.99
CA LEU A 308 -20.76 -11.95 13.19
C LEU A 308 -21.75 -11.83 14.35
N ASN A 309 -22.98 -12.30 14.12
CA ASN A 309 -24.14 -11.96 14.94
C ASN A 309 -24.81 -13.18 15.59
N LYS A 310 -24.35 -14.40 15.27
CA LYS A 310 -24.90 -15.64 15.83
C LYS A 310 -23.83 -16.67 16.12
N GLU A 311 -23.86 -17.24 17.32
CA GLU A 311 -23.26 -18.55 17.61
C GLU A 311 -24.28 -19.66 17.35
N GLN A 312 -23.91 -20.64 16.52
CA GLN A 312 -24.73 -21.81 16.20
C GLN A 312 -23.86 -23.06 16.02
N GLN A 313 -24.47 -24.24 15.89
CA GLN A 313 -23.74 -25.47 15.57
C GLN A 313 -23.54 -25.60 14.05
N ASN A 314 -22.35 -26.04 13.63
CA ASN A 314 -22.10 -26.46 12.26
C ASN A 314 -22.71 -27.85 12.00
N VAL A 315 -22.58 -28.35 10.77
CA VAL A 315 -23.12 -29.66 10.36
C VAL A 315 -22.50 -30.85 11.12
N GLU A 316 -21.34 -30.64 11.74
CA GLU A 316 -20.63 -31.62 12.58
C GLU A 316 -20.95 -31.45 14.08
N GLY A 317 -21.85 -30.52 14.44
CA GLY A 317 -22.26 -30.23 15.81
C GLY A 317 -21.33 -29.29 16.59
N ALA A 318 -20.21 -28.85 16.00
CA ALA A 318 -19.27 -27.92 16.61
C ALA A 318 -19.82 -26.48 16.63
N LYS A 319 -19.61 -25.76 17.74
CA LYS A 319 -20.05 -24.36 17.86
C LYS A 319 -19.23 -23.46 16.94
N GLN A 320 -19.91 -22.60 16.20
CA GLN A 320 -19.29 -21.57 15.37
C GLN A 320 -20.07 -20.25 15.34
N TRP A 321 -19.33 -19.16 15.16
CA TRP A 321 -19.85 -17.82 14.91
C TRP A 321 -20.03 -17.57 13.41
N THR A 322 -21.17 -16.98 13.05
CA THR A 322 -21.59 -16.80 11.65
C THR A 322 -22.52 -15.58 11.49
N TYR A 323 -23.00 -15.38 10.27
CA TYR A 323 -24.12 -14.49 9.95
C TYR A 323 -25.44 -15.27 9.94
N ASN A 324 -26.32 -14.97 10.90
CA ASN A 324 -27.69 -15.47 10.93
C ASN A 324 -28.60 -14.56 11.81
N PRO A 325 -29.45 -13.71 11.21
CA PRO A 325 -29.64 -13.55 9.76
C PRO A 325 -28.43 -12.90 9.09
N VAL A 326 -28.33 -13.04 7.77
CA VAL A 326 -27.30 -12.37 6.96
C VAL A 326 -27.62 -10.87 6.89
N PRO A 327 -26.67 -9.98 7.23
CA PRO A 327 -26.86 -8.53 7.09
C PRO A 327 -27.18 -8.16 5.64
N ALA A 328 -28.01 -7.14 5.44
CA ALA A 328 -28.55 -6.79 4.12
C ALA A 328 -27.48 -6.28 3.15
N GLU A 329 -26.43 -5.66 3.68
CA GLU A 329 -25.27 -5.14 2.96
C GLU A 329 -24.32 -6.24 2.44
N VAL A 330 -24.46 -7.49 2.90
CA VAL A 330 -23.62 -8.61 2.47
C VAL A 330 -24.14 -9.15 1.14
N LEU A 331 -23.40 -8.87 0.06
CA LEU A 331 -23.73 -9.24 -1.31
C LEU A 331 -23.47 -10.72 -1.59
N GLY A 332 -22.44 -11.27 -0.97
CA GLY A 332 -22.09 -12.69 -1.04
C GLY A 332 -21.16 -13.06 0.11
N TRP A 333 -21.28 -14.28 0.63
CA TRP A 333 -20.44 -14.72 1.75
C TRP A 333 -20.30 -16.23 1.81
N ARG A 334 -19.26 -16.67 2.52
CA ARG A 334 -19.02 -18.08 2.80
C ARG A 334 -18.41 -18.27 4.19
N GLN A 335 -18.98 -19.20 4.95
CA GLN A 335 -18.32 -19.71 6.16
C GLN A 335 -17.08 -20.50 5.74
N VAL A 336 -15.90 -20.10 6.23
CA VAL A 336 -14.63 -20.78 5.94
C VAL A 336 -14.15 -21.67 7.08
N THR A 337 -14.86 -21.67 8.20
CA THR A 337 -14.71 -22.67 9.27
C THR A 337 -15.67 -23.83 9.05
N ALA A 338 -15.24 -24.92 8.42
CA ALA A 338 -16.12 -26.08 8.20
C ALA A 338 -15.59 -27.39 8.81
N GLY A 339 -14.88 -27.29 9.94
CA GLY A 339 -14.26 -28.46 10.58
C GLY A 339 -12.84 -28.73 10.07
N SER A 340 -12.17 -29.69 10.68
CA SER A 340 -10.82 -30.12 10.28
C SER A 340 -10.87 -30.93 9.00
N PHE A 341 -9.97 -30.66 8.06
CA PHE A 341 -9.82 -31.42 6.82
C PHE A 341 -8.38 -31.93 6.67
N SER A 342 -8.21 -33.04 5.95
CA SER A 342 -6.89 -33.64 5.69
C SER A 342 -6.18 -33.04 4.48
N GLU A 343 -6.92 -32.40 3.58
CA GLU A 343 -6.42 -31.82 2.34
C GLU A 343 -7.02 -30.43 2.13
N PRO A 344 -6.31 -29.48 1.48
CA PRO A 344 -6.83 -28.13 1.29
C PRO A 344 -8.16 -28.11 0.51
N VAL A 345 -9.05 -27.20 0.90
CA VAL A 345 -10.43 -27.11 0.42
C VAL A 345 -10.73 -25.74 -0.19
N ASP A 346 -11.53 -25.73 -1.25
CA ASP A 346 -12.02 -24.52 -1.89
C ASP A 346 -13.39 -24.13 -1.34
N TYR A 347 -13.50 -22.89 -0.88
CA TYR A 347 -14.75 -22.29 -0.43
C TYR A 347 -15.17 -21.22 -1.41
N GLN A 348 -16.45 -21.24 -1.80
CA GLN A 348 -16.96 -20.32 -2.82
C GLN A 348 -18.19 -19.55 -2.37
N CYS A 349 -18.28 -18.31 -2.83
CA CYS A 349 -19.53 -17.54 -2.89
C CYS A 349 -19.63 -16.79 -4.21
N GLU A 350 -20.88 -16.58 -4.65
CA GLU A 350 -21.19 -15.83 -5.85
C GLU A 350 -21.76 -14.46 -5.49
N VAL A 351 -21.47 -13.47 -6.33
CA VAL A 351 -22.00 -12.11 -6.24
C VAL A 351 -22.45 -11.68 -7.63
N THR A 352 -23.67 -11.19 -7.76
CA THR A 352 -24.17 -10.59 -9.01
C THR A 352 -24.47 -9.12 -8.79
N LEU A 353 -23.87 -8.27 -9.61
CA LEU A 353 -24.05 -6.81 -9.57
C LEU A 353 -24.71 -6.32 -10.85
N THR A 354 -25.68 -5.43 -10.70
CA THR A 354 -26.40 -4.80 -11.82
C THR A 354 -25.85 -3.41 -12.18
N GLN A 355 -25.01 -2.84 -11.32
CA GLN A 355 -24.36 -1.55 -11.48
C GLN A 355 -22.92 -1.62 -10.94
N THR A 356 -22.12 -0.61 -11.24
CA THR A 356 -20.79 -0.47 -10.63
C THR A 356 -20.94 -0.18 -9.14
N THR A 357 -20.28 -0.98 -8.30
CA THR A 357 -20.45 -0.93 -6.84
C THR A 357 -19.09 -0.93 -6.15
N SER A 358 -18.87 0.04 -5.26
CA SER A 358 -17.76 -0.04 -4.29
C SER A 358 -18.07 -1.14 -3.28
N VAL A 359 -17.09 -2.03 -3.05
CA VAL A 359 -17.23 -3.18 -2.18
C VAL A 359 -16.05 -3.32 -1.23
N THR A 360 -16.34 -3.92 -0.08
CA THR A 360 -15.34 -4.40 0.88
C THR A 360 -15.26 -5.92 0.80
N ILE A 361 -14.08 -6.45 0.48
CA ILE A 361 -13.85 -7.88 0.26
C ILE A 361 -12.90 -8.40 1.33
N GLY A 362 -13.34 -9.35 2.14
CA GLY A 362 -12.47 -9.88 3.20
C GLY A 362 -13.15 -10.74 4.22
N PHE A 363 -12.61 -10.73 5.44
CA PHE A 363 -12.99 -11.64 6.51
C PHE A 363 -13.56 -10.91 7.72
N ALA A 364 -14.58 -11.52 8.33
CA ALA A 364 -14.97 -11.26 9.72
C ALA A 364 -14.71 -12.50 10.57
N THR A 365 -14.11 -12.32 11.75
CA THR A 365 -13.77 -13.45 12.62
C THR A 365 -14.08 -13.23 14.10
N MET A 366 -14.58 -14.29 14.73
CA MET A 366 -14.72 -14.46 16.18
C MET A 366 -13.97 -15.73 16.55
N MET A 367 -12.79 -15.58 17.14
CA MET A 367 -11.88 -16.70 17.35
C MET A 367 -11.12 -16.57 18.67
N ASN A 368 -11.13 -17.61 19.48
CA ASN A 368 -10.24 -17.74 20.62
C ASN A 368 -9.79 -19.21 20.78
N GLY A 369 -9.09 -19.48 21.88
CA GLY A 369 -8.42 -20.76 22.05
C GLY A 369 -7.29 -20.91 21.04
N SER A 370 -6.82 -22.13 20.88
CA SER A 370 -5.78 -22.52 19.95
C SER A 370 -6.44 -22.95 18.62
N SER A 371 -7.03 -21.98 17.93
CA SER A 371 -7.81 -22.19 16.69
C SER A 371 -7.26 -21.35 15.55
N ASN A 372 -7.39 -21.83 14.32
CA ASN A 372 -6.94 -21.11 13.13
C ASN A 372 -7.73 -21.42 11.87
N VAL A 373 -7.62 -20.53 10.88
CA VAL A 373 -7.94 -20.72 9.47
C VAL A 373 -6.82 -20.09 8.65
N LYS A 374 -6.25 -20.83 7.70
CA LYS A 374 -5.15 -20.37 6.84
C LYS A 374 -5.52 -20.46 5.36
N ILE A 375 -5.22 -19.41 4.62
CA ILE A 375 -5.58 -19.25 3.21
C ILE A 375 -4.31 -19.07 2.38
N SER A 376 -4.14 -19.87 1.33
CA SER A 376 -3.00 -19.78 0.41
C SER A 376 -3.28 -18.94 -0.82
N ASN A 377 -4.55 -18.88 -1.27
CA ASN A 377 -4.98 -17.97 -2.33
C ASN A 377 -6.46 -17.61 -2.22
N ILE A 378 -6.79 -16.48 -2.82
CA ILE A 378 -8.14 -16.02 -3.11
C ILE A 378 -8.20 -15.75 -4.62
N LYS A 379 -9.25 -16.21 -5.29
CA LYS A 379 -9.48 -16.02 -6.73
C LYS A 379 -10.84 -15.35 -6.95
N ILE A 380 -10.91 -14.44 -7.90
CA ILE A 380 -12.14 -13.81 -8.38
C ILE A 380 -12.27 -14.16 -9.86
N GLU A 381 -13.33 -14.87 -10.20
CA GLU A 381 -13.69 -15.19 -11.59
C GLU A 381 -14.90 -14.38 -12.00
N ARG A 382 -14.84 -13.73 -13.18
CA ARG A 382 -15.98 -13.08 -13.81
C ARG A 382 -16.62 -14.05 -14.80
N ASN A 383 -17.91 -14.33 -14.61
CA ASN A 383 -18.67 -15.33 -15.36
C ASN A 383 -19.42 -14.74 -16.56
#